data_AF-A0A4V1UM94-F1
#
_entry.id   AF-A0A4V1UM94-F1
#
_cell.length_a   1.000
_cell.length_b   1.000
_cell.length_c   1.000
_cell.angle_alpha   90.00
_cell.angle_beta   90.00
_cell.angle_gamma   90.00
#
_symmetry.space_group_name_H-M   'P 1'
#
loop_
_entity.id
_entity.type
_entity.pdbx_description
1 polymer ?
#
loop_
_entity_poly.entity_id
_entity_poly.type
_entity_poly.pdbx_seq_one_letter_code
_entity_poly.pdbx_strand_id
1 'polypeptide(L)'
;MLRNAILCALALVSFGAAVPVSAQDSVVRATPADDFARFVPRSDTVAPRLDFSYWDKALHWFVLRMGRSLRESEPQPDKLTGSHMIFGHDSRYRLEGNRVAFSVMTDDARRELTEYRRELEQLPDSVPLTRLSRNEQLAYWINLHNVAMIEQIALAYPLSTPSRLRIGDALLDEAPFITVAGVHMSPRDIRTRIVYPNWHDPKVIYGFWHGDIGGPSISREAYDGSNVGQLLDEVAQEFVGSLRGTQRSGDTLLVSRLYLEAQPFYFADWPRDLRVHLLKYS
;
A
#
# COMPACT_ATOMS: atom_id res chain seq x y z
N MET A 1 -25.81 0.57 11.41
CA MET A 1 -25.55 1.39 10.21
C MET A 1 -24.04 1.51 10.05
N LEU A 2 -23.45 0.88 9.03
CA LEU A 2 -22.30 1.36 8.25
C LEU A 2 -21.91 0.24 7.26
N ARG A 3 -22.30 0.38 5.99
CA ARG A 3 -21.87 -0.51 4.90
C ARG A 3 -20.53 0.01 4.40
N ASN A 4 -19.42 -0.63 4.79
CA ASN A 4 -18.11 -0.38 4.19
C ASN A 4 -17.66 -1.63 3.42
N ALA A 5 -18.34 -1.90 2.31
CA ALA A 5 -17.74 -2.59 1.18
C ALA A 5 -17.72 -1.56 0.07
N ILE A 6 -16.55 -1.01 -0.22
CA ILE A 6 -16.44 0.05 -1.22
C ILE A 6 -15.66 -0.46 -2.40
N LEU A 7 -16.42 -1.12 -3.25
CA LEU A 7 -16.03 -1.48 -4.59
C LEU A 7 -16.69 -0.49 -5.54
N CYS A 8 -15.91 0.07 -6.46
CA CYS A 8 -16.45 0.95 -7.48
C CYS A 8 -17.00 0.10 -8.63
N ALA A 9 -18.25 0.39 -9.01
CA ALA A 9 -18.88 -0.21 -10.18
C ALA A 9 -18.40 0.51 -11.44
N LEU A 10 -18.01 -0.27 -12.45
CA LEU A 10 -17.62 0.24 -13.76
C LEU A 10 -18.88 0.36 -14.63
N ALA A 11 -19.40 1.58 -14.79
CA ALA A 11 -20.53 1.90 -15.66
C ALA A 11 -20.13 2.91 -16.75
N LEU A 12 -20.59 2.66 -17.97
CA LEU A 12 -20.45 3.54 -19.15
C LEU A 12 -21.24 4.84 -18.94
N VAL A 13 -20.58 6.00 -19.00
CA VAL A 13 -21.26 7.30 -19.01
C VAL A 13 -20.71 8.18 -20.14
N SER A 14 -21.65 8.65 -20.95
CA SER A 14 -21.51 9.53 -22.11
C SER A 14 -21.13 10.97 -21.74
N PHE A 15 -20.30 11.58 -22.59
CA PHE A 15 -19.81 12.96 -22.52
C PHE A 15 -20.94 14.02 -22.53
N GLY A 16 -20.84 15.00 -21.62
CA GLY A 16 -21.66 16.22 -21.59
C GLY A 16 -20.76 17.46 -21.46
N ALA A 17 -21.11 18.52 -22.19
CA ALA A 17 -20.24 19.63 -22.61
C ALA A 17 -19.74 20.57 -21.49
N ALA A 18 -18.55 21.14 -21.70
CA ALA A 18 -17.88 22.10 -20.85
C ALA A 18 -18.37 23.55 -21.06
N VAL A 19 -18.44 24.32 -19.96
CA VAL A 19 -18.67 25.78 -19.96
C VAL A 19 -17.40 26.45 -19.39
N PRO A 20 -16.87 27.53 -19.98
CA PRO A 20 -15.65 28.16 -19.48
C PRO A 20 -15.97 29.10 -18.31
N VAL A 21 -15.21 28.98 -17.22
CA VAL A 21 -15.23 29.95 -16.11
C VAL A 21 -13.94 30.76 -16.13
N SER A 22 -14.13 32.07 -16.09
CA SER A 22 -13.14 33.15 -16.08
C SER A 22 -12.02 32.97 -15.07
N ALA A 23 -10.80 33.28 -15.49
CA ALA A 23 -9.60 33.40 -14.68
C ALA A 23 -9.71 34.60 -13.71
N GLN A 24 -9.35 34.37 -12.44
CA GLN A 24 -8.93 35.40 -11.51
C GLN A 24 -7.65 34.95 -10.81
N ASP A 25 -6.70 35.88 -10.76
CA ASP A 25 -5.34 35.75 -10.27
C ASP A 25 -5.26 35.00 -8.94
N SER A 26 -4.63 33.84 -8.97
CA SER A 26 -4.05 33.20 -7.78
C SER A 26 -2.54 33.29 -7.91
N VAL A 27 -1.95 34.05 -6.99
CA VAL A 27 -0.51 34.17 -6.80
C VAL A 27 0.08 32.77 -6.69
N VAL A 28 0.73 32.33 -7.77
CA VAL A 28 1.48 31.08 -7.82
C VAL A 28 2.65 31.22 -6.85
N ARG A 29 2.48 30.71 -5.63
CA ARG A 29 3.61 30.29 -4.81
C ARG A 29 4.39 29.30 -5.66
N ALA A 30 5.61 29.69 -6.04
CA ALA A 30 6.54 28.80 -6.72
C ALA A 30 6.59 27.47 -5.96
N THR A 31 6.15 26.40 -6.63
CA THR A 31 6.39 25.03 -6.19
C THR A 31 7.90 24.92 -5.98
N PRO A 32 8.38 24.45 -4.81
CA PRO A 32 9.79 24.11 -4.69
C PRO A 32 10.13 23.17 -5.84
N ALA A 33 11.30 23.33 -6.46
CA ALA A 33 11.83 22.37 -7.42
C ALA A 33 11.55 20.96 -6.89
N ASP A 34 11.01 20.06 -7.72
CA ASP A 34 10.48 18.77 -7.27
C ASP A 34 11.58 17.97 -6.55
N ASP A 35 11.64 18.08 -5.22
CA ASP A 35 12.73 17.53 -4.40
C ASP A 35 12.87 16.02 -4.57
N PHE A 36 11.80 15.37 -5.04
CA PHE A 36 11.70 13.95 -5.35
C PHE A 36 12.46 13.54 -6.62
N ALA A 37 12.80 14.48 -7.50
CA ALA A 37 13.59 14.20 -8.71
C ALA A 37 14.97 13.60 -8.40
N ARG A 38 15.50 13.82 -7.18
CA ARG A 38 16.77 13.23 -6.72
C ARG A 38 16.72 11.71 -6.54
N PHE A 39 15.51 11.13 -6.43
CA PHE A 39 15.28 9.70 -6.23
C PHE A 39 15.01 8.93 -7.54
N VAL A 40 15.10 9.59 -8.69
CA VAL A 40 14.95 8.94 -9.99
C VAL A 40 16.08 7.93 -10.21
N PRO A 41 15.78 6.64 -10.51
CA PRO A 41 16.80 5.63 -10.74
C PRO A 41 17.73 5.99 -11.90
N ARG A 42 19.05 5.84 -11.73
CA ARG A 42 20.04 6.01 -12.81
C ARG A 42 20.31 4.68 -13.51
N SER A 43 20.75 4.75 -14.76
CA SER A 43 21.09 3.56 -15.57
C SER A 43 22.46 2.96 -15.26
N ASP A 44 23.35 3.74 -14.64
CA ASP A 44 24.71 3.33 -14.26
C ASP A 44 24.76 3.08 -12.75
N THR A 45 24.61 1.82 -12.35
CA THR A 45 24.47 1.40 -10.95
C THR A 45 25.57 0.43 -10.57
N VAL A 46 26.21 0.67 -9.43
CA VAL A 46 27.08 -0.31 -8.77
C VAL A 46 26.16 -1.26 -7.98
N ALA A 47 26.60 -2.47 -7.67
CA ALA A 47 25.76 -3.48 -7.01
C ALA A 47 25.97 -3.60 -5.49
N PRO A 48 25.94 -2.55 -4.64
CA PRO A 48 25.70 -2.80 -3.23
C PRO A 48 24.32 -3.43 -3.09
N ARG A 49 24.25 -4.52 -2.35
CA ARG A 49 22.99 -5.11 -1.88
C ARG A 49 22.73 -4.61 -0.48
N LEU A 50 21.49 -4.22 -0.21
CA LEU A 50 21.04 -3.89 1.12
C LEU A 50 20.70 -5.19 1.86
N ASP A 51 21.02 -5.25 3.15
CA ASP A 51 20.67 -6.39 3.98
C ASP A 51 19.36 -6.09 4.73
N PHE A 52 18.31 -6.82 4.37
CA PHE A 52 17.00 -6.73 5.02
C PHE A 52 16.73 -7.90 5.98
N SER A 53 17.75 -8.67 6.37
CA SER A 53 17.59 -9.90 7.18
C SER A 53 16.94 -9.67 8.56
N TYR A 54 17.18 -8.52 9.19
CA TYR A 54 16.51 -8.15 10.44
C TYR A 54 15.02 -7.91 10.22
N TRP A 55 14.67 -7.22 9.14
CA TRP A 55 13.28 -6.98 8.76
C TRP A 55 12.55 -8.25 8.36
N ASP A 56 13.24 -9.11 7.61
CA ASP A 56 12.71 -10.42 7.22
C ASP A 56 12.34 -11.27 8.42
N LYS A 57 13.23 -11.34 9.43
CA LYS A 57 12.95 -12.01 10.71
C LYS A 57 11.76 -11.38 11.42
N ALA A 58 11.72 -10.05 11.51
CA ALA A 58 10.61 -9.32 12.11
C ALA A 58 9.26 -9.69 11.44
N LEU A 59 9.18 -9.57 10.11
CA LEU A 59 7.99 -9.97 9.34
C LEU A 59 7.60 -11.43 9.60
N HIS A 60 8.58 -12.34 9.64
CA HIS A 60 8.35 -13.74 9.96
C HIS A 60 7.66 -13.97 11.31
N TRP A 61 7.96 -13.15 12.32
CA TRP A 61 7.38 -13.25 13.66
C TRP A 61 5.99 -12.62 13.76
N PHE A 62 5.78 -11.45 13.16
CA PHE A 62 4.54 -10.68 13.38
C PHE A 62 3.49 -10.91 12.29
N VAL A 63 3.89 -11.41 11.10
CA VAL A 63 2.98 -11.64 9.98
C VAL A 63 2.40 -13.06 10.05
N LEU A 64 1.09 -13.11 10.31
CA LEU A 64 0.30 -14.32 10.22
C LEU A 64 -0.10 -14.57 8.77
N ARG A 65 0.33 -15.71 8.23
CA ARG A 65 -0.01 -16.15 6.88
C ARG A 65 -1.41 -16.76 6.87
N MET A 66 -2.34 -16.15 6.15
CA MET A 66 -3.72 -16.64 6.03
C MET A 66 -3.92 -17.60 4.85
N GLY A 67 -2.94 -17.69 3.93
CA GLY A 67 -3.05 -18.50 2.72
C GLY A 67 -3.82 -17.80 1.60
N ARG A 68 -4.08 -18.54 0.52
CA ARG A 68 -4.84 -18.03 -0.63
C ARG A 68 -6.32 -17.91 -0.25
N SER A 69 -6.97 -16.88 -0.78
CA SER A 69 -8.43 -16.73 -0.65
C SER A 69 -9.16 -17.94 -1.24
N LEU A 70 -10.08 -18.49 -0.46
CA LEU A 70 -11.07 -19.48 -0.93
C LEU A 70 -12.28 -18.81 -1.59
N ARG A 71 -12.34 -17.48 -1.58
CA ARG A 71 -13.46 -16.65 -2.05
C ARG A 71 -14.80 -16.97 -1.37
N GLU A 72 -14.74 -17.58 -0.20
CA GLU A 72 -15.89 -17.88 0.65
C GLU A 72 -16.17 -16.70 1.56
N SER A 73 -17.41 -16.20 1.54
CA SER A 73 -17.84 -15.22 2.52
C SER A 73 -18.49 -15.93 3.68
N GLU A 74 -17.85 -15.85 4.84
CA GLU A 74 -18.41 -16.39 6.08
C GLU A 74 -19.76 -15.74 6.43
N PRO A 75 -20.70 -16.51 7.01
CA PRO A 75 -21.93 -15.95 7.56
C PRO A 75 -21.63 -14.81 8.53
N GLN A 76 -22.58 -13.88 8.64
CA GLN A 76 -22.53 -12.86 9.67
C GLN A 76 -22.53 -13.56 11.04
N PRO A 77 -21.68 -13.15 12.00
CA PRO A 77 -21.63 -13.80 13.31
C PRO A 77 -23.02 -13.82 13.94
N ASP A 78 -23.40 -14.96 14.53
CA ASP A 78 -24.69 -15.10 15.20
C ASP A 78 -24.82 -14.09 16.33
N LYS A 79 -26.00 -13.46 16.41
CA LYS A 79 -26.33 -12.56 17.53
C LYS A 79 -26.50 -13.42 18.78
N LEU A 80 -25.87 -13.06 19.89
CA LEU A 80 -26.18 -13.70 21.17
C LEU A 80 -27.67 -13.54 21.48
N THR A 81 -28.38 -14.65 21.72
CA THR A 81 -29.81 -14.67 22.05
C THR A 81 -30.11 -13.71 23.20
N GLY A 82 -31.02 -12.76 22.97
CA GLY A 82 -31.38 -11.71 23.96
C GLY A 82 -30.49 -10.46 23.94
N SER A 83 -29.52 -10.35 23.01
CA SER A 83 -28.70 -9.15 22.83
C SER A 83 -28.66 -8.69 21.37
N HIS A 84 -28.57 -7.38 21.15
CA HIS A 84 -28.28 -6.82 19.82
C HIS A 84 -26.77 -6.78 19.51
N MET A 85 -25.94 -7.38 20.36
CA MET A 85 -24.49 -7.35 20.22
C MET A 85 -24.02 -8.45 19.26
N ILE A 86 -23.26 -8.04 18.25
CA ILE A 86 -22.53 -8.93 17.34
C ILE A 86 -21.06 -8.79 17.74
N PHE A 87 -20.45 -9.88 18.18
CA PHE A 87 -19.01 -9.92 18.45
C PHE A 87 -18.27 -10.33 17.18
N GLY A 88 -17.30 -9.51 16.76
CA GLY A 88 -16.44 -9.79 15.60
C GLY A 88 -16.59 -8.78 14.46
N HIS A 89 -15.68 -8.89 13.49
CA HIS A 89 -15.66 -8.04 12.31
C HIS A 89 -16.72 -8.50 11.29
N ASP A 90 -17.51 -7.58 10.74
CA ASP A 90 -18.63 -7.89 9.85
C ASP A 90 -18.24 -7.95 8.36
N SER A 91 -17.03 -7.52 8.00
CA SER A 91 -16.54 -7.65 6.62
C SER A 91 -16.54 -9.09 6.12
N ARG A 92 -16.98 -9.23 4.87
CA ARG A 92 -17.04 -10.48 4.11
C ARG A 92 -15.67 -11.08 3.84
N TYR A 93 -14.62 -10.27 3.82
CA TYR A 93 -13.24 -10.68 3.53
C TYR A 93 -12.35 -10.69 4.79
N ARG A 94 -12.95 -10.80 5.99
CA ARG A 94 -12.23 -10.78 7.28
C ARG A 94 -11.21 -11.91 7.46
N LEU A 95 -11.33 -13.01 6.71
CA LEU A 95 -10.41 -14.14 6.75
C LEU A 95 -9.39 -14.16 5.59
N GLU A 96 -9.42 -13.17 4.70
CA GLU A 96 -8.53 -13.14 3.53
C GLU A 96 -7.30 -12.29 3.73
N GLY A 97 -6.17 -12.73 3.17
CA GLY A 97 -4.92 -11.99 3.16
C GLY A 97 -4.17 -12.02 4.49
N ASN A 98 -2.86 -11.86 4.43
CA ASN A 98 -2.01 -11.91 5.62
C ASN A 98 -2.36 -10.82 6.66
N ARG A 99 -2.02 -11.08 7.93
CA ARG A 99 -2.33 -10.20 9.06
C ARG A 99 -1.06 -9.87 9.84
N VAL A 100 -1.03 -8.69 10.46
CA VAL A 100 0.02 -8.30 11.40
C VAL A 100 -0.53 -8.43 12.82
N ALA A 101 0.15 -9.17 13.67
CA ALA A 101 -0.29 -9.48 15.04
C ALA A 101 0.06 -8.34 16.02
N PHE A 102 -0.56 -7.17 15.86
CA PHE A 102 -0.30 -5.99 16.71
C PHE A 102 -0.56 -6.23 18.20
N SER A 103 -1.53 -7.08 18.54
CA SER A 103 -1.92 -7.37 19.93
C SER A 103 -0.82 -8.04 20.75
N VAL A 104 0.10 -8.75 20.10
CA VAL A 104 1.21 -9.45 20.77
C VAL A 104 2.54 -8.69 20.69
N MET A 105 2.55 -7.52 20.04
CA MET A 105 3.75 -6.68 19.98
C MET A 105 3.98 -5.99 21.33
N THR A 106 5.12 -6.31 21.95
CA THR A 106 5.60 -5.64 23.17
C THR A 106 6.05 -4.21 22.87
N ASP A 107 6.19 -3.39 23.91
CA ASP A 107 6.72 -2.04 23.78
C ASP A 107 8.16 -2.03 23.21
N ASP A 108 8.94 -3.05 23.56
CA ASP A 108 10.26 -3.28 22.97
C ASP A 108 10.17 -3.51 21.47
N ALA A 109 9.30 -4.41 21.00
CA ALA A 109 9.11 -4.65 19.58
C ALA A 109 8.69 -3.38 18.82
N ARG A 110 7.86 -2.52 19.42
CA ARG A 110 7.45 -1.23 18.84
C ARG A 110 8.61 -0.25 18.72
N ARG A 111 9.48 -0.22 19.74
CA ARG A 111 10.71 0.60 19.73
C ARG A 111 11.68 0.12 18.65
N GLU A 112 11.90 -1.18 18.52
CA GLU A 112 12.75 -1.77 17.46
C GLU A 112 12.22 -1.42 16.06
N LEU A 113 10.89 -1.43 15.84
CA LEU A 113 10.31 -0.96 14.57
C LEU A 113 10.60 0.53 14.30
N THR A 114 10.56 1.36 15.35
CA THR A 114 10.86 2.80 15.25
C THR A 114 12.33 3.02 14.90
N GLU A 115 13.23 2.29 15.55
CA GLU A 115 14.67 2.33 15.29
C GLU A 115 14.98 1.87 13.87
N TYR A 116 14.40 0.74 13.46
CA TYR A 116 14.59 0.20 12.12
C TYR A 116 14.10 1.15 11.01
N ARG A 117 12.93 1.81 11.18
CA ARG A 117 12.48 2.85 10.24
C ARG A 117 13.50 3.97 10.13
N ARG A 118 14.02 4.46 11.26
CA ARG A 118 15.00 5.56 11.30
C ARG A 118 16.32 5.16 10.64
N GLU A 119 16.75 3.93 10.79
CA GLU A 119 17.93 3.39 10.08
C GLU A 119 17.72 3.42 8.56
N LEU A 120 16.54 2.97 8.08
CA LEU A 120 16.21 3.06 6.66
C LEU A 120 16.15 4.50 6.14
N GLU A 121 15.66 5.44 6.94
CA GLU A 121 15.63 6.87 6.62
C GLU A 121 17.04 7.48 6.47
N GLN A 122 17.98 7.04 7.31
CA GLN A 122 19.38 7.51 7.34
C GLN A 122 20.28 6.79 6.34
N LEU A 123 19.87 5.61 5.85
CA LEU A 123 20.64 4.80 4.90
C LEU A 123 21.22 5.63 3.72
N PRO A 124 20.45 6.54 3.06
CA PRO A 124 20.96 7.30 1.93
C PRO A 124 22.09 8.28 2.23
N ASP A 125 22.31 8.63 3.50
CA ASP A 125 23.42 9.47 3.93
C ASP A 125 24.76 8.73 3.80
N SER A 126 24.73 7.40 3.88
CA SER A 126 25.89 6.53 3.71
C SER A 126 26.00 5.93 2.32
N VAL A 127 24.87 5.47 1.75
CA VAL A 127 24.81 4.81 0.43
C VAL A 127 23.77 5.54 -0.43
N PRO A 128 24.21 6.39 -1.38
CA PRO A 128 23.27 7.10 -2.25
C PRO A 128 22.37 6.13 -3.02
N LEU A 129 21.04 6.28 -2.88
CA LEU A 129 20.05 5.39 -3.50
C LEU A 129 20.21 5.29 -5.02
N THR A 130 20.65 6.37 -5.67
CA THR A 130 20.91 6.41 -7.12
C THR A 130 22.00 5.46 -7.60
N ARG A 131 22.83 4.94 -6.70
CA ARG A 131 23.87 3.95 -7.01
C ARG A 131 23.35 2.52 -6.95
N LEU A 132 22.23 2.25 -6.29
CA LEU A 132 21.64 0.92 -6.15
C LEU A 132 20.98 0.48 -7.45
N SER A 133 20.86 -0.83 -7.68
CA SER A 133 20.10 -1.34 -8.83
C SER A 133 18.63 -0.93 -8.75
N ARG A 134 17.92 -0.90 -9.89
CA ARG A 134 16.50 -0.50 -9.93
C ARG A 134 15.60 -1.39 -9.07
N ASN A 135 15.91 -2.68 -8.95
CA ASN A 135 15.17 -3.59 -8.08
C ASN A 135 15.48 -3.33 -6.61
N GLU A 136 16.74 -3.06 -6.29
CA GLU A 136 17.16 -2.75 -4.92
C GLU A 136 16.54 -1.44 -4.42
N GLN A 137 16.45 -0.43 -5.28
CA GLN A 137 15.73 0.81 -4.97
C GLN A 137 14.23 0.55 -4.73
N LEU A 138 13.60 -0.29 -5.55
CA LEU A 138 12.19 -0.64 -5.38
C LEU A 138 11.95 -1.36 -4.05
N ALA A 139 12.80 -2.34 -3.74
CA ALA A 139 12.76 -3.07 -2.48
C ALA A 139 12.91 -2.14 -1.27
N TYR A 140 13.86 -1.21 -1.32
CA TYR A 140 14.04 -0.18 -0.30
C TYR A 140 12.77 0.64 -0.07
N TRP A 141 12.16 1.19 -1.14
CA TRP A 141 10.96 2.02 -1.01
C TRP A 141 9.75 1.24 -0.47
N ILE A 142 9.57 0.00 -0.91
CA ILE A 142 8.50 -0.87 -0.42
C ILE A 142 8.70 -1.19 1.07
N ASN A 143 9.92 -1.56 1.46
CA ASN A 143 10.22 -1.89 2.86
C ASN A 143 10.07 -0.67 3.76
N LEU A 144 10.64 0.49 3.40
CA LEU A 144 10.51 1.73 4.17
C LEU A 144 9.04 2.12 4.36
N HIS A 145 8.25 2.07 3.28
CA HIS A 145 6.81 2.33 3.36
C HIS A 145 6.11 1.35 4.31
N ASN A 146 6.33 0.05 4.14
CA ASN A 146 5.63 -0.97 4.92
C ASN A 146 6.01 -0.93 6.41
N VAL A 147 7.28 -0.71 6.73
CA VAL A 147 7.75 -0.52 8.11
C VAL A 147 7.09 0.71 8.73
N ALA A 148 7.06 1.84 8.02
CA ALA A 148 6.45 3.08 8.49
C ALA A 148 4.95 2.91 8.78
N MET A 149 4.23 2.23 7.90
CA MET A 149 2.81 1.92 8.12
C MET A 149 2.61 0.99 9.33
N ILE A 150 3.40 -0.07 9.45
CA ILE A 150 3.32 -1.03 10.57
C ILE A 150 3.65 -0.35 11.89
N GLU A 151 4.73 0.44 11.96
CA GLU A 151 5.14 1.17 13.16
C GLU A 151 4.03 2.10 13.65
N GLN A 152 3.51 2.98 12.81
CA GLN A 152 2.48 3.95 13.22
C GLN A 152 1.19 3.26 13.68
N ILE A 153 0.78 2.19 13.01
CA ILE A 153 -0.39 1.40 13.43
C ILE A 153 -0.12 0.69 14.76
N ALA A 154 1.09 0.16 14.97
CA ALA A 154 1.48 -0.50 16.21
C ALA A 154 1.52 0.48 17.40
N LEU A 155 2.00 1.70 17.19
CA LEU A 155 2.03 2.76 18.21
C LEU A 155 0.62 3.24 18.58
N ALA A 156 -0.30 3.26 17.62
CA ALA A 156 -1.70 3.65 17.84
C ALA A 156 -2.61 2.49 18.29
N TYR A 157 -2.08 1.27 18.41
CA TYR A 157 -2.87 0.10 18.79
C TYR A 157 -3.34 0.20 20.26
N PRO A 158 -4.60 -0.14 20.59
CA PRO A 158 -5.63 -0.73 19.73
C PRO A 158 -6.41 0.28 18.88
N LEU A 159 -6.54 -0.03 17.58
CA LEU A 159 -7.27 0.78 16.60
C LEU A 159 -8.15 -0.10 15.69
N SER A 160 -9.35 0.38 15.35
CA SER A 160 -10.31 -0.35 14.50
C SER A 160 -10.24 0.01 13.01
N THR A 161 -9.74 1.20 12.65
CA THR A 161 -9.68 1.65 11.25
C THR A 161 -8.36 2.38 10.98
N PRO A 162 -7.31 1.66 10.55
CA PRO A 162 -6.00 2.22 10.23
C PRO A 162 -6.04 3.41 9.27
N SER A 163 -6.87 3.38 8.22
CA SER A 163 -7.03 4.53 7.29
C SER A 163 -7.55 5.82 7.91
N ARG A 164 -8.12 5.77 9.13
CA ARG A 164 -8.56 6.97 9.86
C ARG A 164 -7.57 7.44 10.91
N LEU A 165 -6.46 6.73 11.10
CA LEU A 165 -5.39 7.20 11.97
C LEU A 165 -4.87 8.54 11.45
N ARG A 166 -4.61 9.48 12.36
CA ARG A 166 -4.07 10.80 12.04
C ARG A 166 -2.73 10.99 12.72
N ILE A 167 -1.81 11.65 12.04
CA ILE A 167 -0.55 12.15 12.60
C ILE A 167 -0.61 13.67 12.46
N GLY A 168 -0.79 14.34 13.60
CA GLY A 168 -1.18 15.76 13.61
C GLY A 168 -2.49 15.98 12.85
N ASP A 169 -2.47 16.89 11.89
CA ASP A 169 -3.65 17.29 11.12
C ASP A 169 -3.85 16.47 9.83
N ALA A 170 -2.99 15.51 9.50
CA ALA A 170 -3.11 14.69 8.30
C ALA A 170 -3.50 13.24 8.62
N LEU A 171 -4.13 12.55 7.67
CA LEU A 171 -4.31 11.10 7.73
C LEU A 171 -2.96 10.40 7.66
N LEU A 172 -2.82 9.22 8.26
CA LEU A 172 -1.57 8.44 8.29
C LEU A 172 -0.88 8.37 6.93
N ASP A 173 -1.64 8.05 5.87
CA ASP A 173 -1.10 7.87 4.53
C ASP A 173 -0.60 9.19 3.88
N GLU A 174 -1.12 10.33 4.33
CA GLU A 174 -0.82 11.67 3.79
C GLU A 174 0.11 12.48 4.69
N ALA A 175 0.38 12.00 5.91
CA ALA A 175 1.19 12.71 6.88
C ALA A 175 2.68 12.61 6.51
N PRO A 176 3.41 13.73 6.40
CA PRO A 176 4.82 13.74 6.03
C PRO A 176 5.73 13.50 7.25
N PHE A 177 5.78 12.27 7.75
CA PHE A 177 6.59 11.90 8.91
C PHE A 177 7.87 11.12 8.56
N ILE A 178 8.04 10.72 7.30
CA ILE A 178 9.22 10.03 6.80
C ILE A 178 10.19 11.06 6.24
N THR A 179 11.48 10.94 6.56
CA THR A 179 12.50 11.86 6.02
C THR A 179 13.63 11.08 5.39
N VAL A 180 13.88 11.29 4.10
CA VAL A 180 14.92 10.56 3.36
C VAL A 180 15.81 11.56 2.64
N ALA A 181 17.13 11.53 2.88
CA ALA A 181 18.09 12.47 2.28
C ALA A 181 17.65 13.95 2.40
N GLY A 182 17.09 14.32 3.55
CA GLY A 182 16.57 15.67 3.86
C GLY A 182 15.21 16.01 3.24
N VAL A 183 14.56 15.10 2.52
CA VAL A 183 13.22 15.30 1.93
C VAL A 183 12.17 14.70 2.84
N HIS A 184 11.26 15.53 3.35
CA HIS A 184 10.08 15.09 4.10
C HIS A 184 9.01 14.55 3.15
N MET A 185 8.45 13.38 3.46
CA MET A 185 7.49 12.70 2.60
C MET A 185 6.49 11.88 3.40
N SER A 186 5.31 11.70 2.82
CA SER A 186 4.29 10.78 3.32
C SER A 186 4.44 9.38 2.71
N PRO A 187 3.83 8.34 3.31
CA PRO A 187 3.71 7.02 2.66
C PRO A 187 3.12 7.11 1.25
N ARG A 188 2.12 7.97 1.04
CA ARG A 188 1.53 8.23 -0.29
C ARG A 188 2.50 8.88 -1.27
N ASP A 189 3.36 9.78 -0.81
CA ASP A 189 4.40 10.39 -1.66
C ASP A 189 5.41 9.36 -2.16
N ILE A 190 5.80 8.39 -1.31
CA ILE A 190 6.69 7.28 -1.73
C ILE A 190 6.07 6.55 -2.92
N ARG A 191 4.76 6.24 -2.86
CA ARG A 191 4.07 5.56 -3.96
C ARG A 191 3.93 6.46 -5.18
N THR A 192 3.34 7.64 -5.02
CA THR A 192 2.83 8.44 -6.14
C THR A 192 3.84 9.42 -6.74
N ARG A 193 4.86 9.84 -5.98
CA ARG A 193 5.89 10.78 -6.45
C ARG A 193 7.22 10.11 -6.75
N ILE A 194 7.50 8.98 -6.12
CA ILE A 194 8.74 8.22 -6.35
C ILE A 194 8.48 6.95 -7.15
N VAL A 195 7.67 6.02 -6.66
CA VAL A 195 7.62 4.68 -7.26
C VAL A 195 6.81 4.64 -8.56
N TYR A 196 5.57 5.13 -8.55
CA TYR A 196 4.71 5.02 -9.73
C TYR A 196 5.23 5.76 -10.98
N PRO A 197 5.85 6.96 -10.85
CA PRO A 197 6.47 7.62 -11.99
C PRO A 197 7.72 6.89 -12.53
N ASN A 198 8.42 6.13 -11.68
CA ASN A 198 9.73 5.57 -12.01
C ASN A 198 9.71 4.06 -12.29
N TRP A 199 8.65 3.32 -11.99
CA TRP A 199 8.51 1.89 -12.30
C TRP A 199 7.25 1.65 -13.11
N HIS A 200 7.39 1.21 -14.35
CA HIS A 200 6.28 1.12 -15.32
C HIS A 200 5.43 -0.15 -15.18
N ASP A 201 5.90 -1.17 -14.45
CA ASP A 201 5.11 -2.39 -14.24
C ASP A 201 4.06 -2.14 -13.15
N PRO A 202 2.75 -2.24 -13.45
CA PRO A 202 1.70 -1.95 -12.48
C PRO A 202 1.72 -2.87 -11.25
N LYS A 203 2.43 -4.00 -11.29
CA LYS A 203 2.49 -4.92 -10.14
C LYS A 203 3.09 -4.30 -8.88
N VAL A 204 3.86 -3.21 -9.00
CA VAL A 204 4.44 -2.53 -7.84
C VAL A 204 3.39 -2.01 -6.86
N ILE A 205 2.15 -1.75 -7.31
CA ILE A 205 1.05 -1.31 -6.43
C ILE A 205 0.73 -2.31 -5.32
N TYR A 206 1.03 -3.60 -5.54
CA TYR A 206 0.74 -4.67 -4.57
C TYR A 206 1.78 -4.78 -3.46
N GLY A 207 2.96 -4.16 -3.63
CA GLY A 207 4.00 -4.17 -2.60
C GLY A 207 3.67 -3.30 -1.39
N PHE A 208 2.80 -2.30 -1.57
CA PHE A 208 2.51 -1.29 -0.56
C PHE A 208 1.30 -1.65 0.31
N TRP A 209 1.58 -1.99 1.56
CA TRP A 209 0.56 -2.38 2.53
C TRP A 209 -0.03 -1.17 3.27
N HIS A 210 -1.36 -1.06 3.29
CA HIS A 210 -2.07 0.13 3.79
C HIS A 210 -2.64 -0.01 5.21
N GLY A 211 -2.53 -1.17 5.85
CA GLY A 211 -3.19 -1.43 7.15
C GLY A 211 -4.63 -1.92 7.05
N ASP A 212 -5.35 -1.54 6.00
CA ASP A 212 -6.75 -1.89 5.83
C ASP A 212 -6.93 -3.30 5.24
N ILE A 213 -7.97 -4.00 5.73
CA ILE A 213 -8.31 -5.35 5.27
C ILE A 213 -8.64 -5.37 3.77
N GLY A 214 -9.03 -4.25 3.15
CA GLY A 214 -9.35 -4.18 1.72
C GLY A 214 -8.15 -3.99 0.77
N GLY A 215 -6.95 -3.76 1.30
CA GLY A 215 -5.73 -3.54 0.52
C GLY A 215 -4.98 -4.83 0.19
N PRO A 216 -3.84 -4.74 -0.55
CA PRO A 216 -2.94 -5.88 -0.79
C PRO A 216 -2.45 -6.52 0.50
N SER A 217 -2.07 -7.80 0.43
CA SER A 217 -1.52 -8.49 1.59
C SER A 217 -0.08 -8.09 1.86
N ILE A 218 0.27 -7.99 3.14
CA ILE A 218 1.66 -7.84 3.57
C ILE A 218 2.44 -9.12 3.26
N SER A 219 3.63 -8.97 2.69
CA SER A 219 4.58 -10.09 2.51
C SER A 219 5.12 -10.53 3.87
N ARG A 220 5.36 -11.83 4.03
CA ARG A 220 6.06 -12.36 5.23
C ARG A 220 7.58 -12.29 5.08
N GLU A 221 8.05 -12.02 3.86
CA GLU A 221 9.46 -11.84 3.54
C GLU A 221 9.73 -10.37 3.22
N ALA A 222 10.89 -9.89 3.63
CA ALA A 222 11.35 -8.56 3.22
C ALA A 222 11.68 -8.53 1.73
N TYR A 223 11.42 -7.40 1.09
CA TYR A 223 11.78 -7.23 -0.32
C TYR A 223 13.28 -6.96 -0.44
N ASP A 224 13.95 -7.55 -1.41
CA ASP A 224 15.33 -7.26 -1.81
C ASP A 224 15.46 -7.22 -3.34
N GLY A 225 16.61 -6.81 -3.87
CA GLY A 225 16.79 -6.67 -5.31
C GLY A 225 16.68 -7.99 -6.11
N SER A 226 16.79 -9.13 -5.45
CA SER A 226 16.70 -10.46 -6.07
C SER A 226 15.29 -11.05 -6.03
N ASN A 227 14.50 -10.77 -4.99
CA ASN A 227 13.18 -11.37 -4.78
C ASN A 227 12.01 -10.45 -5.15
N VAL A 228 12.22 -9.12 -5.26
CA VAL A 228 11.13 -8.14 -5.35
C VAL A 228 10.17 -8.40 -6.49
N GLY A 229 10.69 -8.81 -7.66
CA GLY A 229 9.86 -9.13 -8.81
C GLY A 229 8.93 -10.32 -8.54
N GLN A 230 9.46 -11.38 -7.93
CA GLN A 230 8.72 -12.61 -7.62
C GLN A 230 7.67 -12.35 -6.53
N LEU A 231 8.06 -11.72 -5.41
CA LEU A 231 7.14 -11.43 -4.31
C LEU A 231 5.98 -10.55 -4.77
N LEU A 232 6.23 -9.55 -5.62
CA LEU A 232 5.17 -8.72 -6.20
C LEU A 232 4.21 -9.52 -7.07
N ASP A 233 4.69 -10.48 -7.87
CA ASP A 233 3.83 -11.34 -8.69
C ASP A 233 2.98 -12.28 -7.81
N GLU A 234 3.55 -12.82 -6.72
CA GLU A 234 2.81 -13.66 -5.78
C GLU A 234 1.69 -12.90 -5.05
N VAL A 235 1.99 -11.68 -4.55
CA VAL A 235 1.00 -10.83 -3.90
C VAL A 235 -0.04 -10.33 -4.90
N ALA A 236 0.35 -10.05 -6.15
CA ALA A 236 -0.58 -9.68 -7.21
C ALA A 236 -1.61 -10.78 -7.48
N GLN A 237 -1.16 -12.03 -7.65
CA GLN A 237 -2.03 -13.19 -7.86
C GLN A 237 -2.97 -13.42 -6.67
N GLU A 238 -2.44 -13.37 -5.45
CA GLU A 238 -3.24 -13.54 -4.24
C GLU A 238 -4.32 -12.46 -4.13
N PHE A 239 -3.94 -11.19 -4.33
CA PHE A 239 -4.85 -10.07 -4.17
C PHE A 239 -5.92 -10.05 -5.26
N VAL A 240 -5.55 -10.19 -6.54
CA VAL A 240 -6.50 -10.21 -7.67
C VAL A 240 -7.49 -11.36 -7.54
N GLY A 241 -7.01 -12.54 -7.12
CA GLY A 241 -7.82 -13.73 -6.86
C GLY A 241 -8.68 -13.66 -5.59
N SER A 242 -8.51 -12.65 -4.74
CA SER A 242 -9.28 -12.49 -3.49
C SER A 242 -10.58 -11.71 -3.67
N LEU A 243 -11.49 -11.78 -2.69
CA LEU A 243 -12.70 -10.92 -2.65
C LEU A 243 -12.34 -9.45 -2.39
N ARG A 244 -11.16 -9.17 -1.84
CA ARG A 244 -10.62 -7.81 -1.65
C ARG A 244 -10.22 -7.15 -2.96
N GLY A 245 -9.64 -7.92 -3.88
CA GLY A 245 -9.17 -7.42 -5.16
C GLY A 245 -10.26 -7.34 -6.22
N THR A 246 -10.99 -8.44 -6.44
CA THR A 246 -12.03 -8.53 -7.45
C THR A 246 -13.25 -9.35 -7.01
N GLN A 247 -14.44 -8.84 -7.32
CA GLN A 247 -15.70 -9.52 -7.03
C GLN A 247 -16.66 -9.43 -8.21
N ARG A 248 -17.15 -10.57 -8.68
CA ARG A 248 -18.23 -10.59 -9.66
C ARG A 248 -19.57 -10.37 -8.97
N SER A 249 -20.37 -9.44 -9.51
CA SER A 249 -21.75 -9.18 -9.10
C SER A 249 -22.63 -9.16 -10.34
N GLY A 250 -23.24 -10.31 -10.66
CA GLY A 250 -23.95 -10.52 -11.93
C GLY A 250 -23.01 -10.32 -13.13
N ASP A 251 -23.33 -9.33 -13.95
CA ASP A 251 -22.55 -8.93 -15.12
C ASP A 251 -21.52 -7.82 -14.83
N THR A 252 -21.49 -7.30 -13.60
CA THR A 252 -20.54 -6.26 -13.18
C THR A 252 -19.36 -6.89 -12.46
N LEU A 253 -18.15 -6.41 -12.77
CA LEU A 253 -16.95 -6.69 -11.98
C LEU A 253 -16.69 -5.52 -11.04
N LEU A 254 -16.77 -5.80 -9.75
CA LEU A 254 -16.39 -4.90 -8.68
C LEU A 254 -14.89 -5.05 -8.42
N VAL A 255 -14.16 -3.94 -8.36
CA VAL A 255 -12.70 -3.92 -8.19
C VAL A 255 -12.30 -3.04 -7.01
N SER A 256 -11.17 -3.36 -6.39
CA SER A 256 -10.62 -2.59 -5.27
C SER A 256 -10.38 -1.12 -5.62
N ARG A 257 -10.55 -0.23 -4.64
CA ARG A 257 -10.21 1.19 -4.74
C ARG A 257 -8.73 1.45 -4.99
N LEU A 258 -7.85 0.48 -4.70
CA LEU A 258 -6.43 0.56 -5.01
C LEU A 258 -6.19 0.98 -6.48
N TYR A 259 -7.00 0.48 -7.40
CA TYR A 259 -6.85 0.77 -8.82
C TYR A 259 -7.18 2.22 -9.19
N LEU A 260 -7.94 2.95 -8.36
CA LEU A 260 -8.23 4.37 -8.58
C LEU A 260 -6.99 5.25 -8.31
N GLU A 261 -6.22 4.95 -7.27
CA GLU A 261 -4.95 5.65 -6.99
C GLU A 261 -3.93 5.39 -8.11
N ALA A 262 -3.88 4.14 -8.57
CA ALA A 262 -2.95 3.69 -9.61
C ALA A 262 -3.34 4.14 -11.04
N GLN A 263 -4.61 4.50 -11.26
CA GLN A 263 -5.17 4.79 -12.59
C GLN A 263 -4.33 5.81 -13.40
N PRO A 264 -3.94 6.98 -12.85
CA PRO A 264 -3.24 8.00 -13.64
C PRO A 264 -1.87 7.56 -14.15
N PHE A 265 -1.28 6.51 -13.56
CA PHE A 265 0.08 6.07 -13.85
C PHE A 265 0.11 4.84 -14.76
N TYR A 266 -0.85 3.92 -14.60
CA TYR A 266 -0.76 2.59 -15.21
C TYR A 266 -1.93 2.22 -16.11
N PHE A 267 -3.08 2.90 -15.97
CA PHE A 267 -4.33 2.50 -16.62
C PHE A 267 -4.95 3.68 -17.36
N ALA A 268 -4.24 4.18 -18.36
CA ALA A 268 -4.65 5.34 -19.15
C ALA A 268 -5.91 5.04 -19.98
N ASP A 269 -5.99 3.87 -20.63
CA ASP A 269 -7.18 3.38 -21.34
C ASP A 269 -8.08 2.59 -20.38
N TRP A 270 -8.77 3.32 -19.50
CA TRP A 270 -9.69 2.73 -18.52
C TRP A 270 -11.07 2.41 -19.13
N PRO A 271 -11.62 1.18 -18.98
CA PRO A 271 -11.16 0.06 -18.13
C PRO A 271 -10.35 -1.03 -18.86
N ARG A 272 -9.96 -0.81 -20.12
CA ARG A 272 -9.32 -1.84 -20.94
C ARG A 272 -8.00 -2.31 -20.32
N ASP A 273 -7.13 -1.39 -19.94
CA ASP A 273 -5.81 -1.68 -19.36
C ASP A 273 -5.95 -2.45 -18.05
N LEU A 274 -6.89 -2.02 -17.19
CA LEU A 274 -7.18 -2.73 -15.94
C LEU A 274 -7.64 -4.16 -16.22
N ARG A 275 -8.52 -4.38 -17.21
CA ARG A 275 -8.99 -5.73 -17.53
C ARG A 275 -7.82 -6.63 -17.98
N VAL A 276 -6.93 -6.12 -18.83
CA VAL A 276 -5.74 -6.86 -19.28
C VAL A 276 -4.85 -7.21 -18.09
N HIS A 277 -4.64 -6.26 -17.18
CA HIS A 277 -3.86 -6.46 -15.96
C HIS A 277 -4.48 -7.50 -15.04
N LEU A 278 -5.80 -7.43 -14.80
CA LEU A 278 -6.50 -8.42 -13.97
C LEU A 278 -6.43 -9.83 -14.58
N LEU A 279 -6.55 -9.96 -15.90
CA LEU A 279 -6.42 -11.26 -16.59
C LEU A 279 -5.01 -11.87 -16.51
N LYS A 280 -3.97 -11.05 -16.34
CA LYS A 280 -2.59 -11.52 -16.15
C LYS A 280 -2.40 -12.23 -14.80
N TYR A 281 -3.18 -11.83 -13.78
CA TYR A 281 -3.01 -12.25 -12.39
C TYR A 281 -4.20 -13.07 -11.84
N SER A 282 -5.23 -13.31 -12.65
CA SER A 282 -6.41 -14.12 -12.31
C SER A 282 -6.21 -15.62 -12.46
#